data_AF-A0A544SSR5-F1
#
_entry.id   AF-A0A544SSR5-F1
#
_cell.length_a   1.000
_cell.length_b   1.000
_cell.length_c   1.000
_cell.angle_alpha   90.00
_cell.angle_beta   90.00
_cell.angle_gamma   90.00
#
_symmetry.space_group_name_H-M   'P 1'
#
loop_
_entity.id
_entity.type
_entity.pdbx_description
1 polymer ?
#
loop_
_entity_poly.entity_id
_entity_poly.type
_entity_poly.pdbx_seq_one_letter_code
_entity_poly.pdbx_strand_id
1 'polypeptide(L)'
;MWLPLLGLILGISLGLLTDIQIPDIYESYLSIAVLAALDTLFGGIRAQLQHVYDDKVFVTGFFFNIGLAAALAFLGVHLGVDLYLAAIFAFGVRLFQNIAVIRRILLTKWSERKNA
;
A
#
# COMPACT_ATOMS: atom_id res chain seq x y z
N MET A 1 -11.49 15.13 -10.13
CA MET A 1 -11.77 13.70 -9.88
C MET A 1 -11.93 13.50 -8.38
N TRP A 2 -13.16 13.43 -7.86
CA TRP A 2 -13.44 13.36 -6.41
C TRP A 2 -13.62 11.93 -5.89
N LEU A 3 -13.77 10.97 -6.81
CA LEU A 3 -14.11 9.58 -6.50
C LEU A 3 -13.11 8.89 -5.55
N PRO A 4 -11.77 9.03 -5.69
CA PRO A 4 -10.83 8.42 -4.74
C PRO A 4 -10.94 9.02 -3.33
N LEU A 5 -11.21 10.32 -3.23
CA LEU A 5 -11.39 11.01 -1.94
C LEU A 5 -12.67 10.53 -1.25
N LEU A 6 -13.76 10.37 -2.00
CA LEU A 6 -15.01 9.78 -1.51
C LEU A 6 -14.80 8.34 -1.03
N GLY A 7 -14.08 7.52 -1.81
CA GLY A 7 -13.76 6.15 -1.43
C GLY A 7 -12.93 6.08 -0.13
N LEU A 8 -11.95 6.97 0.04
CA LEU A 8 -11.15 7.06 1.26
C LEU A 8 -12.00 7.46 2.47
N ILE A 9 -12.82 8.50 2.32
CA ILE A 9 -13.72 8.97 3.39
C ILE A 9 -14.69 7.84 3.78
N LEU A 10 -15.32 7.19 2.80
CA LEU A 10 -16.23 6.08 3.04
C LEU A 10 -15.54 4.91 3.76
N GLY A 11 -14.34 4.51 3.32
CA GLY A 11 -13.59 3.43 3.95
C GLY A 11 -13.21 3.73 5.40
N ILE A 12 -12.70 4.94 5.67
CA ILE A 12 -12.35 5.39 7.03
C ILE A 12 -13.60 5.48 7.90
N SER A 13 -14.67 6.09 7.40
CA SER A 13 -15.93 6.23 8.13
C SER A 13 -16.53 4.86 8.46
N LEU A 14 -16.53 3.92 7.51
CA LEU A 14 -16.98 2.56 7.77
C LEU A 14 -16.14 1.93 8.88
N GLY A 15 -14.80 1.92 8.75
CA GLY A 15 -13.93 1.32 9.75
C GLY A 15 -14.03 1.92 11.15
N LEU A 16 -14.25 3.23 11.28
CA LEU A 16 -14.38 3.91 12.57
C LEU A 16 -15.79 3.80 13.20
N LEU A 17 -16.82 3.72 12.37
CA LEU A 17 -18.21 3.64 12.85
C LEU A 17 -18.66 2.20 13.10
N THR A 18 -18.01 1.22 12.47
CA THR A 18 -18.27 -0.19 12.71
C THR A 18 -17.38 -0.72 13.82
N ASP A 19 -17.97 -1.22 14.92
CA ASP A 19 -17.27 -1.94 15.98
C ASP A 19 -16.97 -3.40 15.56
N ILE A 20 -16.57 -3.58 14.29
CA ILE A 20 -16.23 -4.90 13.75
C ILE A 20 -14.86 -5.27 14.27
N GLN A 21 -14.85 -6.16 15.25
CA GLN A 21 -13.62 -6.78 15.75
C GLN A 21 -13.20 -7.86 14.75
N ILE A 22 -11.98 -7.71 14.22
CA ILE A 22 -11.36 -8.72 13.36
C ILE A 22 -10.94 -9.87 14.28
N PRO A 23 -11.43 -11.11 14.05
CA PRO A 23 -10.97 -12.26 14.83
C PRO A 23 -9.46 -12.48 14.69
N ASP A 24 -8.80 -12.91 15.77
CA ASP A 24 -7.34 -13.09 15.85
C ASP A 24 -6.74 -13.90 14.68
N ILE A 25 -7.50 -14.89 14.18
CA ILE A 25 -7.08 -15.73 13.04
C ILE A 25 -6.85 -14.95 11.73
N TYR A 26 -7.47 -13.76 11.59
CA TYR A 26 -7.39 -12.91 10.41
C TYR A 26 -6.44 -11.72 10.57
N GLU A 27 -5.83 -11.52 11.74
CA GLU A 27 -4.94 -10.37 11.99
C GLU A 27 -3.76 -10.33 11.01
N SER A 28 -3.12 -11.49 10.78
CA SER A 28 -1.98 -11.59 9.87
C SER A 28 -2.35 -11.27 8.42
N TYR A 29 -3.55 -11.67 7.99
CA TYR A 29 -4.09 -11.40 6.66
C TYR A 29 -4.42 -9.92 6.48
N LEU A 30 -5.06 -9.30 7.49
CA LEU A 30 -5.40 -7.88 7.43
C LEU A 30 -4.15 -7.02 7.41
N SER A 31 -3.21 -7.27 8.32
CA SER A 31 -1.97 -6.50 8.46
C SER A 31 -1.18 -6.45 7.15
N ILE A 32 -0.98 -7.61 6.53
CA ILE A 32 -0.22 -7.69 5.28
C ILE A 32 -0.99 -7.11 4.08
N ALA A 33 -2.32 -7.28 4.03
CA ALA A 33 -3.14 -6.75 2.95
C ALA A 33 -3.17 -5.21 2.97
N VAL A 34 -3.32 -4.61 4.15
CA VAL A 34 -3.24 -3.15 4.34
C VAL A 34 -1.87 -2.64 3.91
N LEU A 35 -0.79 -3.32 4.32
CA LEU A 35 0.56 -2.91 3.94
C LEU A 35 0.79 -3.01 2.42
N ALA A 36 0.32 -4.07 1.77
CA ALA A 36 0.41 -4.25 0.31
C ALA A 36 -0.41 -3.18 -0.46
N ALA A 37 -1.59 -2.83 0.05
CA ALA A 37 -2.42 -1.76 -0.50
C ALA A 37 -1.72 -0.40 -0.40
N LEU A 38 -1.12 -0.09 0.76
CA LEU A 38 -0.35 1.12 0.98
C LEU A 38 0.91 1.16 0.09
N ASP A 39 1.68 0.08 0.01
CA ASP A 39 2.85 -0.02 -0.89
C ASP A 39 2.46 0.34 -2.33
N THR A 40 1.35 -0.19 -2.81
CA THR A 40 0.86 0.09 -4.16
C THR A 40 0.40 1.55 -4.31
N LEU A 41 -0.31 2.10 -3.33
CA LEU A 41 -0.74 3.50 -3.32
C LEU A 41 0.45 4.46 -3.43
N PHE A 42 1.47 4.29 -2.57
CA PHE A 42 2.67 5.11 -2.62
C PHE A 42 3.51 4.84 -3.88
N GLY A 43 3.53 3.62 -4.38
CA GLY A 43 4.12 3.29 -5.67
C GLY A 43 3.47 4.06 -6.83
N GLY A 44 2.14 4.18 -6.82
CA GLY A 44 1.37 4.98 -7.77
C GLY A 44 1.69 6.48 -7.67
N ILE A 45 1.73 7.04 -6.46
CA ILE A 45 2.13 8.45 -6.24
C ILE A 45 3.54 8.70 -6.78
N ARG A 46 4.49 7.80 -6.49
CA ARG A 46 5.86 7.87 -7.00
C ARG A 46 5.88 7.88 -8.54
N ALA A 47 5.18 6.93 -9.18
CA ALA A 47 5.11 6.84 -10.63
C ALA A 47 4.51 8.10 -11.26
N GLN A 48 3.49 8.68 -10.63
CA GLN A 48 2.87 9.93 -11.08
C GLN A 48 3.85 11.11 -11.00
N LEU A 49 4.60 11.22 -9.91
CA LEU A 49 5.61 12.28 -9.75
C LEU A 49 6.79 12.14 -10.73
N GLN A 50 7.06 10.92 -11.18
CA GLN A 50 8.07 10.57 -12.19
C GLN A 50 7.54 10.60 -13.63
N HIS A 51 6.27 10.92 -13.86
CA HIS A 51 5.62 10.94 -15.18
C HIS A 51 5.66 9.58 -15.91
N VAL A 52 5.62 8.47 -15.16
CA VAL A 52 5.61 7.09 -15.67
C VAL A 52 4.40 6.30 -15.16
N TYR A 53 3.35 6.99 -14.73
CA TYR A 53 2.14 6.38 -14.21
C TYR A 53 1.28 5.78 -15.34
N ASP A 54 0.80 4.54 -15.10
CA ASP A 54 -0.13 3.84 -15.97
C ASP A 54 -1.25 3.24 -15.10
N ASP A 55 -2.50 3.60 -15.42
CA ASP A 55 -3.69 3.18 -14.68
C ASP A 55 -3.86 1.65 -14.66
N LYS A 56 -3.57 0.97 -15.77
CA LYS A 56 -3.71 -0.49 -15.86
C LYS A 56 -2.67 -1.16 -14.98
N VAL A 57 -1.42 -0.71 -15.02
CA VAL A 57 -0.35 -1.24 -14.17
C VAL A 57 -0.66 -1.01 -12.69
N PHE A 58 -1.18 0.17 -12.34
CA PHE A 58 -1.58 0.47 -10.97
C PHE A 58 -2.71 -0.45 -10.48
N VAL A 59 -3.82 -0.53 -11.23
CA VAL A 59 -4.99 -1.32 -10.84
C VAL A 59 -4.67 -2.81 -10.77
N THR A 60 -4.00 -3.34 -11.79
CA THR A 60 -3.59 -4.76 -11.80
C THR A 60 -2.60 -5.05 -10.67
N GLY A 61 -1.62 -4.18 -10.44
CA GLY A 61 -0.66 -4.30 -9.35
C GLY A 61 -1.33 -4.26 -7.98
N PHE A 62 -2.34 -3.41 -7.77
CA PHE A 62 -3.05 -3.29 -6.49
C PHE A 62 -3.72 -4.60 -6.10
N PHE A 63 -4.54 -5.16 -6.99
CA PHE A 63 -5.23 -6.41 -6.72
C PHE A 63 -4.27 -7.59 -6.66
N PHE A 64 -3.27 -7.63 -7.55
CA PHE A 64 -2.29 -8.71 -7.57
C PHE A 64 -1.43 -8.74 -6.29
N ASN A 65 -0.96 -7.58 -5.81
CA ASN A 65 -0.14 -7.48 -4.61
C ASN A 65 -0.91 -7.86 -3.35
N ILE A 66 -2.17 -7.41 -3.22
CA ILE A 66 -3.03 -7.80 -2.09
C ILE A 66 -3.36 -9.29 -2.15
N GLY A 67 -3.67 -9.82 -3.35
CA GLY A 67 -3.91 -11.25 -3.55
C GLY A 67 -2.68 -12.09 -3.20
N LEU A 68 -1.49 -11.65 -3.61
CA LEU A 68 -0.23 -12.30 -3.27
C LEU A 68 0.05 -12.25 -1.76
N ALA A 69 -0.20 -11.11 -1.12
CA ALA A 69 -0.08 -10.94 0.33
C ALA A 69 -1.00 -11.91 1.09
N ALA A 70 -2.27 -12.01 0.67
CA ALA A 70 -3.24 -12.94 1.23
C ALA A 70 -2.82 -14.41 0.99
N ALA A 71 -2.31 -14.73 -0.20
CA ALA A 71 -1.80 -16.07 -0.51
C ALA A 71 -0.60 -16.45 0.37
N LEU A 72 0.32 -15.51 0.62
CA LEU A 72 1.47 -15.74 1.50
C LEU A 72 1.05 -15.91 2.96
N ALA A 73 0.09 -15.13 3.45
CA ALA A 73 -0.50 -15.33 4.77
C ALA A 73 -1.19 -16.69 4.88
N PHE A 74 -1.97 -17.07 3.86
CA PHE A 74 -2.63 -18.37 3.78
C PHE A 74 -1.63 -19.53 3.85
N LEU A 75 -0.58 -19.48 3.02
CA LEU A 75 0.47 -20.49 3.02
C LEU A 75 1.21 -20.53 4.36
N GLY A 76 1.48 -19.37 4.97
CA GLY A 76 2.12 -19.30 6.28
C GLY A 76 1.34 -20.04 7.36
N VAL A 77 0.04 -19.76 7.45
CA VAL A 77 -0.85 -20.41 8.41
C VAL A 77 -0.91 -21.93 8.18
N HIS A 78 -0.99 -22.40 6.93
CA HIS A 78 -1.10 -23.83 6.64
C HIS A 78 0.21 -24.60 6.80
N LEU A 79 1.34 -23.94 6.59
CA LEU A 79 2.67 -24.53 6.75
C LEU A 79 3.19 -24.42 8.19
N GLY A 80 2.48 -23.71 9.08
CA GLY A 80 2.92 -23.47 10.45
C GLY A 80 4.15 -22.58 10.56
N VAL A 81 4.35 -21.67 9.60
CA VAL A 81 5.48 -20.75 9.53
C VAL A 81 5.02 -19.30 9.36
N ASP A 82 5.78 -18.36 9.91
CA ASP A 82 5.45 -16.94 9.88
C ASP A 82 5.80 -16.27 8.54
N LEU A 83 5.36 -16.82 7.41
CA LEU A 83 5.60 -16.25 6.07
C LEU A 83 5.01 -14.84 5.93
N TYR A 84 3.99 -14.50 6.71
CA TYR A 84 3.43 -13.16 6.75
C TYR A 84 4.47 -12.12 7.21
N LEU A 85 5.41 -12.47 8.11
CA LEU A 85 6.49 -11.57 8.53
C LEU A 85 7.45 -11.25 7.38
N ALA A 86 7.82 -12.26 6.59
CA ALA A 86 8.69 -12.08 5.44
C ALA A 86 8.06 -11.13 4.41
N ALA A 87 6.76 -11.28 4.18
CA ALA A 87 6.06 -10.42 3.25
C ALA A 87 5.80 -9.02 3.85
N ILE A 88 5.47 -8.89 5.15
CA ILE A 88 5.44 -7.58 5.83
C ILE A 88 6.77 -6.85 5.67
N PHE A 89 7.89 -7.54 5.86
CA PHE A 89 9.20 -6.95 5.66
C PHE A 89 9.42 -6.50 4.21
N ALA A 90 9.10 -7.36 3.23
CA ALA A 90 9.26 -7.04 1.81
C ALA A 90 8.39 -5.85 1.38
N PHE A 91 7.10 -5.86 1.70
CA PHE A 91 6.17 -4.76 1.44
C PHE A 91 6.58 -3.49 2.19
N GLY A 92 6.99 -3.62 3.45
CA GLY A 92 7.43 -2.51 4.30
C GLY A 92 8.67 -1.81 3.74
N VAL A 93 9.69 -2.57 3.35
CA VAL A 93 10.89 -2.01 2.71
C VAL A 93 10.53 -1.25 1.44
N ARG A 94 9.68 -1.81 0.58
CA ARG A 94 9.24 -1.14 -0.66
C ARG A 94 8.44 0.12 -0.37
N LEU A 95 7.56 0.10 0.63
CA LEU A 95 6.81 1.26 1.08
C LEU A 95 7.75 2.40 1.52
N PHE A 96 8.73 2.11 2.38
CA PHE A 96 9.70 3.11 2.81
C PHE A 96 10.55 3.63 1.65
N GLN A 97 10.94 2.77 0.70
CA GLN A 97 11.65 3.18 -0.51
C GLN A 97 10.79 4.12 -1.37
N ASN A 98 9.51 3.80 -1.58
CA ASN A 98 8.58 4.65 -2.31
C ASN A 98 8.48 6.04 -1.69
N ILE A 99 8.30 6.11 -0.37
CA ILE A 99 8.24 7.36 0.39
C ILE A 99 9.56 8.14 0.27
N ALA A 100 10.71 7.47 0.37
CA ALA A 100 12.01 8.11 0.26
C ALA A 100 12.23 8.76 -1.11
N VAL A 101 11.82 8.09 -2.19
CA VAL A 101 11.89 8.62 -3.56
C VAL A 101 10.93 9.80 -3.73
N ILE A 102 9.68 9.68 -3.27
CA ILE A 102 8.69 10.77 -3.30
C ILE A 102 9.25 12.01 -2.61
N ARG A 103 9.76 11.86 -1.39
CA ARG A 103 10.37 12.95 -0.62
C ARG A 103 11.51 13.62 -1.41
N ARG A 104 12.39 12.82 -2.03
CA ARG A 104 13.50 13.35 -2.83
C ARG A 104 13.00 14.19 -4.02
N ILE A 105 12.03 13.69 -4.78
CA ILE A 105 11.47 14.40 -5.93
C ILE A 105 10.86 15.74 -5.51
N LEU A 106 10.09 15.74 -4.41
CA LEU A 106 9.46 16.96 -3.89
C LEU A 106 10.49 18.01 -3.46
N LEU A 107 11.56 17.59 -2.76
CA LEU A 107 12.64 18.49 -2.34
C LEU A 107 13.42 19.06 -3.53
N THR A 108 13.72 18.24 -4.54
CA THR A 108 14.40 18.71 -5.77
C THR A 108 13.56 19.74 -6.50
N LYS A 109 12.27 19.45 -6.73
CA LYS A 109 11.34 20.39 -7.39
C LYS A 109 11.18 21.70 -6.61
N TRP A 110 11.20 21.63 -5.28
CA TRP A 110 11.13 22.83 -4.43
C TRP A 110 12.40 23.69 -4.51
N SER A 111 13.58 23.05 -4.53
CA SER A 111 14.86 23.75 -4.70
C SER A 111 14.97 24.44 -6.05
N GLU A 112 14.59 23.77 -7.14
CA GLU A 112 14.60 24.34 -8.50
C GLU A 112 13.70 25.57 -8.61
N ARG A 113 12.50 25.53 -8.02
CA ARG A 113 11.58 26.69 -7.98
C ARG A 113 12.11 27.89 -7.20
N LYS A 114 12.98 27.68 -6.21
CA LYS A 114 13.57 28.77 -5.42
C LYS A 114 14.71 29.46 -6.16
N ASN A 115 15.36 28.75 -7.08
CA ASN A 115 16.51 29.24 -7.84
C ASN A 115 16.13 29.78 -9.24
N ALA A 116 14.84 29.72 -9.60
CA ALA A 116 14.26 30.28 -10.81
C ALA A 116 13.57 31.62 -10.50
#